data_AF-A0A852AFW3-F1
#
_entry.id   AF-A0A852AFW3-F1
#
_cell.length_a   1.000
_cell.length_b   1.000
_cell.length_c   1.000
_cell.angle_alpha   90.00
_cell.angle_beta   90.00
_cell.angle_gamma   90.00
#
_symmetry.space_group_name_H-M   'P 1'
#
loop_
_entity.id
_entity.type
_entity.pdbx_description
1 polymer ?
#
loop_
_entity_poly.entity_id
_entity_poly.type
_entity_poly.pdbx_seq_one_letter_code
_entity_poly.pdbx_strand_id
1 'polypeptide(L)'
;HYVVRGPELTPYEGGYYHGKLIFPREFPFKPPSIYMITPNGRFKCNTRLCLSITDFHPDTWNPAWSVSTILTGLLSFMVEKGPTLGSIETSEFTVTPQIPPNSIFPLNFLSFLQEIRQKQKAQDELSSRPPSLPLPDVVPDGDFGHNGHALLQGQHGALAPAHAGGLQQPPRNHGLLGGALANLFVIVGFAAFAYTVKYVLRSIAQE
;
A
#
# COMPACT_ATOMS: atom_id res chain seq x y z
N HIS A 1 -4.29 0.42 -17.71
CA HIS A 1 -5.73 0.41 -17.33
C HIS A 1 -5.85 -0.15 -15.93
N TYR A 2 -6.94 0.16 -15.23
CA TYR A 2 -7.23 -0.37 -13.90
C TYR A 2 -8.72 -0.69 -13.76
N VAL A 3 -9.06 -1.50 -12.76
CA VAL A 3 -10.42 -1.70 -12.28
C VAL A 3 -10.41 -1.52 -10.77
N VAL A 4 -11.33 -0.72 -10.25
CA VAL A 4 -11.57 -0.61 -8.81
C VAL A 4 -12.92 -1.25 -8.48
N ARG A 5 -12.94 -2.06 -7.43
CA ARG A 5 -14.19 -2.55 -6.84
C ARG A 5 -14.71 -1.47 -5.90
N GLY A 6 -16.01 -1.16 -6.00
CA GLY A 6 -16.64 -0.22 -5.09
C GLY A 6 -16.60 -0.74 -3.65
N PRO A 7 -16.20 0.07 -2.66
CA PRO A 7 -16.12 -0.36 -1.27
C PRO A 7 -17.50 -0.69 -0.70
N GLU A 8 -17.52 -1.58 0.29
CA GLU A 8 -18.72 -1.86 1.07
C GLU A 8 -19.20 -0.62 1.83
N LEU A 9 -20.51 -0.55 2.09
CA LEU A 9 -21.16 0.57 2.76
C LEU A 9 -21.03 1.90 2.01
N THR A 10 -20.82 1.84 0.69
CA THR A 10 -20.83 3.01 -0.19
C THR A 10 -21.87 2.83 -1.28
N PRO A 11 -22.34 3.91 -1.93
CA PRO A 11 -23.22 3.81 -3.11
C PRO A 11 -22.64 2.97 -4.26
N TYR A 12 -21.33 2.71 -4.23
CA TYR A 12 -20.60 1.97 -5.25
C TYR A 12 -20.48 0.47 -4.95
N GLU A 13 -20.97 0.01 -3.79
CA GLU A 13 -20.81 -1.37 -3.33
C GLU A 13 -21.22 -2.40 -4.40
N GLY A 14 -20.40 -3.43 -4.58
CA GLY A 14 -20.62 -4.48 -5.58
C GLY A 14 -20.31 -4.06 -7.02
N GLY A 15 -20.08 -2.78 -7.27
CA GLY A 15 -19.69 -2.24 -8.57
C GLY A 15 -18.23 -2.51 -8.93
N TYR A 16 -17.97 -2.56 -10.24
CA TYR A 16 -16.62 -2.62 -10.82
C TYR A 16 -16.43 -1.49 -11.82
N TYR A 17 -15.42 -0.66 -11.59
CA TYR A 17 -15.23 0.59 -12.34
C TYR A 17 -13.89 0.58 -13.07
N HIS A 18 -13.96 0.54 -14.40
CA HIS A 18 -12.82 0.57 -15.30
C HIS A 18 -12.33 2.00 -15.51
N GLY A 19 -11.00 2.15 -15.54
CA GLY A 19 -10.37 3.40 -15.92
C GLY A 19 -8.99 3.21 -16.51
N LYS A 20 -8.30 4.33 -16.72
CA LYS A 20 -6.92 4.34 -17.21
C LYS A 20 -6.10 5.46 -16.57
N LEU A 21 -4.83 5.15 -16.34
CA LEU A 21 -3.78 6.11 -16.03
C LEU A 21 -3.02 6.39 -17.33
N ILE A 22 -2.75 7.66 -17.62
CA ILE A 22 -1.87 8.07 -18.71
C ILE A 22 -0.63 8.69 -18.09
N PHE A 23 0.50 7.99 -18.21
CA PHE A 23 1.78 8.43 -17.68
C PHE A 23 2.49 9.32 -18.71
N PRO A 24 2.99 10.50 -18.30
CA PRO A 24 3.84 11.31 -19.16
C PRO A 24 5.21 10.64 -19.35
N ARG A 25 6.01 11.12 -20.31
CA ARG A 25 7.36 10.59 -20.56
C ARG A 25 8.30 10.80 -19.37
N GLU A 26 8.03 11.81 -18.56
CA GLU A 26 8.81 12.20 -17.39
C GLU A 26 8.40 11.49 -16.10
N PHE A 27 7.45 10.54 -16.14
CA PHE A 27 7.13 9.72 -14.98
C PHE A 27 8.38 8.93 -14.52
N PRO A 28 8.70 8.85 -13.21
CA PRO A 28 7.87 9.23 -12.05
C PRO A 28 8.05 10.67 -11.55
N PHE A 29 8.81 11.53 -12.23
CA PHE A 29 9.03 12.90 -11.80
C PHE A 29 7.84 13.83 -12.09
N LYS A 30 6.95 13.44 -13.00
CA LYS A 30 5.64 14.07 -13.19
C LYS A 30 4.50 13.07 -12.91
N PRO A 31 3.40 13.54 -12.30
CA PRO A 31 2.21 12.71 -12.03
C PRO A 31 1.50 12.24 -13.32
N PRO A 32 0.70 11.16 -13.25
CA PRO A 32 -0.16 10.75 -14.36
C PRO A 32 -1.47 11.55 -14.44
N SER A 33 -2.15 11.44 -15.58
CA SER A 33 -3.58 11.76 -15.68
C SER A 33 -4.45 10.55 -15.38
N ILE A 34 -5.60 10.78 -14.74
CA ILE A 34 -6.55 9.75 -14.36
C ILE A 34 -7.87 9.94 -15.12
N TYR A 35 -8.46 8.84 -15.59
CA TYR A 35 -9.73 8.81 -16.31
C TYR A 35 -10.59 7.64 -15.84
N MET A 36 -11.88 7.88 -15.61
CA MET A 36 -12.88 6.84 -15.43
C MET A 36 -13.58 6.54 -16.75
N ILE A 37 -13.74 5.26 -17.10
CA ILE A 37 -14.38 4.81 -18.35
C ILE A 37 -15.80 4.30 -18.04
N THR A 38 -15.96 3.55 -16.95
CA THR A 38 -17.28 3.04 -16.53
C THR A 38 -18.17 4.17 -16.00
N PRO A 39 -19.43 4.33 -16.47
CA PRO A 39 -20.42 5.18 -15.83
C PRO A 39 -20.59 4.82 -14.37
N ASN A 40 -20.48 5.81 -13.50
CA ASN A 40 -20.30 5.58 -12.06
C ASN A 40 -21.02 6.61 -11.18
N GLY A 41 -21.73 7.59 -11.77
CA GLY A 41 -22.45 8.63 -11.01
C GLY A 41 -21.56 9.68 -10.32
N ARG A 42 -20.23 9.47 -10.25
CA ARG A 42 -19.29 10.37 -9.57
C ARG A 42 -18.45 11.19 -10.52
N PHE A 43 -17.93 10.57 -11.57
CA PHE A 43 -17.02 11.15 -12.53
C PHE A 43 -17.58 11.06 -13.95
N LYS A 44 -17.48 12.16 -14.71
CA LYS A 44 -17.74 12.19 -16.14
C LYS A 44 -16.78 11.24 -16.84
N CYS A 45 -17.34 10.33 -17.62
CA CYS A 45 -16.55 9.31 -18.32
C CYS A 45 -15.56 9.96 -19.31
N ASN A 46 -14.40 9.34 -19.47
CA ASN A 46 -13.33 9.74 -20.39
C ASN A 46 -12.87 11.20 -20.23
N THR A 47 -13.09 11.80 -19.06
CA THR A 47 -12.65 13.15 -18.73
C THR A 47 -11.49 13.07 -17.75
N ARG A 48 -10.52 13.97 -17.90
CA ARG A 48 -9.40 14.11 -16.96
C ARG A 48 -9.95 14.49 -15.59
N LEU A 49 -9.51 13.77 -14.56
CA LEU A 49 -9.89 14.05 -13.17
C LEU A 49 -8.80 14.88 -12.49
N CYS A 50 -9.21 15.94 -11.80
CA CYS A 50 -8.30 16.77 -11.02
C CYS A 50 -8.25 16.27 -9.57
N LEU A 51 -7.12 15.68 -9.17
CA LEU A 51 -6.83 15.25 -7.81
C LEU A 51 -5.41 15.70 -7.44
N SER A 52 -5.11 15.84 -6.14
CA SER A 52 -3.76 16.21 -5.66
C SER A 52 -2.63 15.27 -6.11
N ILE A 53 -2.98 14.07 -6.61
CA ILE A 53 -2.08 13.03 -7.13
C ILE A 53 -1.97 13.03 -8.67
N THR A 54 -2.54 14.03 -9.35
CA THR A 54 -2.65 14.09 -10.82
C THR A 54 -1.82 15.23 -11.42
N ASP A 55 -1.71 15.26 -12.74
CA ASP A 55 -1.01 16.30 -13.50
C ASP A 55 -1.60 17.71 -13.44
N PHE A 56 -2.73 17.89 -12.77
CA PHE A 56 -3.20 19.23 -12.38
C PHE A 56 -2.41 19.83 -11.22
N HIS A 57 -1.76 19.01 -10.40
CA HIS A 57 -1.05 19.45 -9.19
C HIS A 57 0.39 18.90 -9.14
N PRO A 58 1.28 19.34 -10.05
CA PRO A 58 2.67 18.89 -10.07
C PRO A 58 3.43 19.24 -8.78
N ASP A 59 3.06 20.32 -8.09
CA ASP A 59 3.75 20.79 -6.88
C ASP A 59 3.47 19.91 -5.65
N THR A 60 2.34 19.19 -5.64
CA THR A 60 1.97 18.29 -4.54
C THR A 60 2.31 16.83 -4.84
N TRP A 61 2.90 16.56 -6.02
CA TRP A 61 3.25 15.21 -6.45
C TRP A 61 4.50 14.70 -5.72
N ASN A 62 4.44 13.45 -5.26
CA ASN A 62 5.59 12.75 -4.73
C ASN A 62 6.01 11.60 -5.68
N PRO A 63 7.21 11.65 -6.30
CA PRO A 63 7.72 10.60 -7.18
C PRO A 63 7.84 9.21 -6.55
N ALA A 64 7.82 9.12 -5.21
CA ALA A 64 7.85 7.85 -4.49
C ALA A 64 6.48 7.14 -4.43
N TRP A 65 5.38 7.81 -4.82
CA TRP A 65 4.06 7.17 -4.82
C TRP A 65 3.95 6.09 -5.89
N SER A 66 3.62 4.89 -5.44
CA SER A 66 3.35 3.75 -6.31
C SER A 66 2.02 3.89 -7.06
N VAL A 67 1.83 3.11 -8.13
CA VAL A 67 0.52 2.99 -8.79
C VAL A 67 -0.57 2.56 -7.80
N SER A 68 -0.25 1.69 -6.83
CA SER A 68 -1.20 1.30 -5.78
C SER A 68 -1.65 2.51 -4.97
N THR A 69 -0.73 3.38 -4.57
CA THR A 69 -1.02 4.60 -3.81
C THR A 69 -1.94 5.53 -4.60
N ILE A 70 -1.70 5.67 -5.91
CA ILE A 70 -2.52 6.50 -6.80
C ILE A 70 -3.97 5.96 -6.86
N LEU A 71 -4.13 4.64 -7.03
CA LEU A 71 -5.46 4.02 -7.10
C LEU A 71 -6.20 4.08 -5.76
N THR A 72 -5.49 3.94 -4.64
CA THR A 72 -6.07 4.16 -3.30
C THR A 72 -6.56 5.59 -3.13
N GLY A 73 -5.76 6.59 -3.54
CA GLY A 73 -6.16 8.00 -3.49
C GLY A 73 -7.38 8.30 -4.37
N LEU A 74 -7.44 7.73 -5.57
CA LEU A 74 -8.63 7.81 -6.43
C LEU A 74 -9.88 7.22 -5.74
N LEU A 75 -9.75 6.04 -5.13
CA LEU A 75 -10.88 5.37 -4.47
C LEU A 75 -11.39 6.17 -3.25
N SER A 76 -10.47 6.73 -2.46
CA SER A 76 -10.82 7.65 -1.36
C SER A 76 -11.61 8.84 -1.89
N PHE A 77 -11.16 9.47 -2.97
CA PHE A 77 -11.86 10.62 -3.53
C PHE A 77 -13.20 10.26 -4.20
N MET A 78 -13.33 9.01 -4.68
CA MET A 78 -14.57 8.49 -5.26
C MET A 78 -15.68 8.40 -4.22
N VAL A 79 -15.37 8.06 -2.98
CA VAL A 79 -16.35 7.96 -1.87
C VAL A 79 -16.70 9.32 -1.25
N GLU A 80 -15.89 10.34 -1.49
CA GLU A 80 -16.16 11.72 -1.07
C GLU A 80 -17.19 12.41 -1.98
N LYS A 81 -17.88 13.43 -1.43
CA LYS A 81 -18.88 14.24 -2.15
C LYS A 81 -18.34 15.58 -2.68
N GLY A 82 -17.07 15.90 -2.43
CA GLY A 82 -16.47 17.19 -2.82
C GLY A 82 -16.46 17.42 -4.34
N PRO A 83 -16.72 18.64 -4.83
CA PRO A 83 -16.63 18.93 -6.26
C PRO A 83 -15.18 18.89 -6.75
N THR A 84 -14.95 18.40 -7.96
CA THR A 84 -13.66 18.54 -8.66
C THR A 84 -13.86 18.61 -10.17
N LEU A 85 -12.83 18.98 -10.92
CA LEU A 85 -12.88 18.88 -12.38
C LEU A 85 -13.13 17.42 -12.79
N GLY A 86 -14.18 17.24 -13.58
CA GLY A 86 -14.62 15.92 -14.03
C GLY A 86 -15.58 15.23 -13.07
N SER A 87 -15.93 15.80 -11.91
CA SER A 87 -17.05 15.29 -11.12
C SER A 87 -18.39 15.63 -11.78
N ILE A 88 -19.39 14.79 -11.54
CA ILE A 88 -20.80 15.04 -11.88
C ILE A 88 -21.63 14.94 -10.60
N GLU A 89 -22.78 15.60 -10.60
CA GLU A 89 -23.79 15.42 -9.56
C GLU A 89 -24.87 14.48 -10.10
N THR A 90 -25.09 13.37 -9.39
CA THR A 90 -26.20 12.45 -9.68
C THR A 90 -26.90 12.09 -8.38
N SER A 91 -28.21 11.80 -8.44
CA SER A 91 -28.93 11.24 -7.29
C SER A 91 -28.35 9.86 -6.91
N GLU A 92 -28.32 9.55 -5.61
CA GLU A 92 -27.74 8.30 -5.07
C GLU A 92 -28.33 7.03 -5.71
N PHE A 93 -29.58 7.10 -6.22
CA PHE A 93 -30.26 6.00 -6.89
C PHE A 93 -29.66 5.62 -8.26
N THR A 94 -28.83 6.47 -8.86
CA THR A 94 -28.25 6.23 -10.20
C THR A 94 -26.87 5.57 -10.14
N VAL A 95 -26.33 5.33 -8.94
CA VAL A 95 -24.92 4.92 -8.75
C VAL A 95 -24.70 3.42 -8.95
N THR A 96 -25.76 2.61 -8.95
CA THR A 96 -25.66 1.20 -9.35
C THR A 96 -25.15 1.16 -10.79
N PRO A 97 -24.02 0.47 -11.09
CA PRO A 97 -23.58 0.31 -12.45
C PRO A 97 -24.58 -0.59 -13.18
N GLN A 98 -25.65 0.01 -13.67
CA GLN A 98 -26.44 -0.56 -14.72
C GLN A 98 -25.48 -0.60 -15.91
N ILE A 99 -24.82 -1.74 -16.13
CA ILE A 99 -24.28 -2.06 -17.45
C ILE A 99 -25.50 -1.93 -18.35
N PRO A 100 -25.62 -0.88 -19.19
CA PRO A 100 -26.82 -0.72 -19.98
C PRO A 100 -26.96 -1.98 -20.83
N PRO A 101 -28.14 -2.63 -20.89
CA PRO A 101 -28.30 -3.91 -21.59
C PRO A 101 -27.91 -3.84 -23.07
N ASN A 102 -27.85 -2.62 -23.64
CA ASN A 102 -27.43 -2.34 -25.02
C ASN A 102 -26.11 -1.56 -25.12
N SER A 103 -25.32 -1.48 -24.07
CA SER A 103 -24.05 -0.78 -24.14
C SER A 103 -23.04 -1.59 -24.93
N ILE A 104 -22.37 -0.92 -25.87
CA ILE A 104 -21.13 -1.38 -26.49
C ILE A 104 -20.00 -1.24 -25.43
N PHE A 105 -20.23 -1.75 -24.22
CA PHE A 105 -19.13 -2.00 -23.30
C PHE A 105 -18.31 -3.11 -23.95
N PRO A 106 -17.00 -2.91 -24.17
CA PRO A 106 -16.23 -3.85 -24.97
C PRO A 106 -16.35 -5.22 -24.33
N LEU A 107 -16.66 -6.26 -25.12
CA LEU A 107 -16.69 -7.65 -24.66
C LEU A 107 -15.40 -8.02 -23.88
N ASN A 108 -14.30 -7.35 -24.22
CA ASN A 108 -13.02 -7.41 -23.53
C ASN A 108 -13.08 -7.01 -22.04
N PHE A 109 -14.00 -6.12 -21.64
CA PHE A 109 -14.16 -5.73 -20.24
C PHE A 109 -14.84 -6.83 -19.43
N LEU A 110 -15.84 -7.51 -19.98
CA LEU A 110 -16.49 -8.63 -19.28
C LEU A 110 -15.52 -9.80 -19.09
N SER A 111 -14.75 -10.15 -20.12
CA SER A 111 -13.71 -11.17 -20.00
C SER A 111 -12.63 -10.74 -19.00
N PHE A 112 -12.21 -9.47 -19.02
CA PHE A 112 -11.26 -8.92 -18.06
C PHE A 112 -11.79 -8.90 -16.61
N LEU A 113 -13.08 -8.57 -16.40
CA LEU A 113 -13.73 -8.65 -15.09
C LEU A 113 -13.81 -10.09 -14.58
N GLN A 114 -14.11 -11.04 -15.48
CA GLN A 114 -14.13 -12.45 -15.13
C GLN A 114 -12.74 -12.92 -14.70
N GLU A 115 -11.69 -12.50 -15.41
CA GLU A 115 -10.29 -12.77 -15.05
C GLU A 115 -9.93 -12.16 -13.68
N ILE A 116 -10.27 -10.88 -13.44
CA ILE A 116 -10.04 -10.24 -12.14
C ILE A 116 -10.75 -10.99 -11.02
N ARG A 117 -12.02 -11.36 -11.22
CA ARG A 117 -12.80 -12.11 -10.23
C ARG A 117 -12.18 -13.47 -9.94
N GLN A 118 -11.66 -14.17 -10.96
CA GLN A 118 -10.96 -15.44 -10.79
C GLN A 118 -9.66 -15.26 -9.99
N LYS A 119 -8.84 -14.27 -10.34
CA LYS A 119 -7.60 -13.95 -9.61
C LYS A 119 -7.87 -13.59 -8.15
N GLN A 120 -8.92 -12.81 -7.89
CA GLN A 120 -9.34 -12.45 -6.54
C GLN A 120 -9.74 -13.70 -5.73
N LYS A 121 -10.59 -14.57 -6.29
CA LYS A 121 -10.97 -15.83 -5.64
C LYS A 121 -9.76 -16.71 -5.31
N ALA A 122 -8.82 -16.85 -6.25
CA ALA A 122 -7.61 -17.63 -6.02
C ALA A 122 -6.72 -17.02 -4.91
N GLN A 123 -6.63 -15.69 -4.83
CA GLN A 123 -5.91 -14.98 -3.78
C GLN A 123 -6.58 -15.20 -2.41
N ASP A 124 -7.91 -15.11 -2.34
CA ASP A 124 -8.69 -15.29 -1.12
C ASP A 124 -8.60 -16.75 -0.62
N GLU A 125 -8.64 -17.73 -1.54
CA GLU A 125 -8.41 -19.16 -1.23
C GLU A 125 -6.99 -19.40 -0.69
N LEU A 126 -5.98 -18.76 -1.28
CA LEU A 126 -4.60 -18.86 -0.78
C LEU A 126 -4.45 -18.21 0.61
N SER A 127 -5.07 -17.04 0.81
CA SER A 127 -5.00 -16.30 2.08
C SER A 127 -5.79 -16.97 3.22
N SER A 128 -6.82 -17.76 2.89
CA SER A 128 -7.64 -18.49 3.87
C SER A 128 -7.11 -19.89 4.18
N ARG A 129 -6.05 -20.35 3.49
CA ARG A 129 -5.45 -21.65 3.75
C ARG A 129 -4.79 -21.65 5.15
N PRO A 130 -5.15 -22.59 6.04
CA PRO A 130 -4.48 -22.69 7.35
C PRO A 130 -2.98 -22.99 7.15
N PRO A 131 -2.12 -22.53 8.08
CA PRO A 131 -0.71 -22.91 8.06
C PRO A 131 -0.60 -24.44 8.05
N SER A 132 0.19 -24.99 7.13
CA SER A 132 0.50 -26.42 7.16
C SER A 132 1.11 -26.74 8.52
N LEU A 133 0.45 -27.60 9.29
CA LEU A 133 0.99 -28.12 10.54
C LEU A 133 2.41 -28.66 10.28
N PRO A 134 3.39 -28.41 11.17
CA PRO A 134 4.68 -29.08 11.08
C PRO A 134 4.42 -30.59 11.05
N LEU A 135 5.01 -31.28 10.07
CA LEU A 135 5.06 -32.74 10.09
C LEU A 135 5.70 -33.15 11.44
N PRO A 136 5.18 -34.19 12.12
CA PRO A 136 5.84 -34.70 13.31
C PRO A 136 7.28 -35.08 12.94
N ASP A 137 8.24 -34.49 13.65
CA ASP A 137 9.65 -34.80 13.51
C ASP A 137 9.80 -36.32 13.58
N VAL A 138 10.19 -36.93 12.45
CA VAL A 138 10.65 -38.31 12.44
C VAL A 138 11.94 -38.31 13.23
N VAL A 139 11.84 -38.63 14.52
CA VAL A 139 12.98 -38.91 15.39
C VAL A 139 13.75 -40.04 14.72
N PRO A 140 15.00 -39.83 14.25
CA PRO A 140 15.85 -40.93 13.86
C PRO A 140 16.21 -41.66 15.16
N ASP A 141 15.78 -42.93 15.27
CA ASP A 141 16.21 -43.81 16.33
C ASP A 141 17.74 -43.78 16.42
N GLY A 142 18.23 -43.48 17.62
CA GLY A 142 19.64 -43.28 17.87
C GLY A 142 20.46 -44.55 17.66
N ASP A 143 21.63 -44.39 17.07
CA ASP A 143 22.75 -45.29 17.31
C ASP A 143 23.89 -44.53 17.99
N PHE A 144 24.39 -45.11 19.07
CA PHE A 144 25.39 -44.53 19.96
C PHE A 144 26.79 -44.65 19.33
N GLY A 145 27.44 -43.52 19.07
CA GLY A 145 28.84 -43.48 18.65
C GLY A 145 29.60 -42.35 19.32
N HIS A 146 30.37 -42.69 20.34
CA HIS A 146 31.26 -41.79 21.09
C HIS A 146 32.27 -41.08 20.19
N ASN A 147 32.48 -39.77 20.40
CA ASN A 147 33.76 -39.19 20.84
C ASN A 147 33.72 -37.67 20.74
N GLY A 148 33.74 -37.00 21.89
CA GLY A 148 34.08 -35.58 21.97
C GLY A 148 35.57 -35.37 21.76
N HIS A 149 35.93 -34.34 21.01
CA HIS A 149 37.16 -33.59 21.27
C HIS A 149 37.06 -32.17 20.70
N ALA A 150 37.02 -31.20 21.61
CA ALA A 150 37.30 -29.81 21.31
C ALA A 150 38.80 -29.66 21.01
N LEU A 151 39.15 -28.90 19.96
CA LEU A 151 40.49 -28.34 19.82
C LEU A 151 40.41 -26.89 19.32
N LEU A 152 40.92 -26.03 20.20
CA LEU A 152 41.26 -24.63 20.03
C LEU A 152 42.53 -24.48 19.17
N GLN A 153 42.57 -23.38 18.39
CA GLN A 153 43.71 -22.47 18.19
C GLN A 153 44.72 -22.64 17.02
N GLY A 154 45.03 -21.49 16.41
CA GLY A 154 46.21 -21.16 15.57
C GLY A 154 45.82 -20.58 14.20
N GLN A 155 45.65 -19.27 13.96
CA GLN A 155 46.60 -18.13 13.99
C GLN A 155 47.79 -18.25 13.02
N HIS A 156 48.07 -17.14 12.30
CA HIS A 156 49.18 -16.78 11.39
C HIS A 156 48.72 -16.64 9.92
N GLY A 157 48.93 -15.55 9.18
CA GLY A 157 49.61 -14.28 9.40
C GLY A 157 49.40 -13.38 8.16
N ALA A 158 49.33 -12.07 8.41
CA ALA A 158 49.14 -11.01 7.42
C ALA A 158 50.38 -10.78 6.55
N LEU A 159 50.20 -10.20 5.35
CA LEU A 159 51.06 -9.15 4.79
C LEU A 159 50.27 -8.34 3.73
N ALA A 160 50.13 -7.03 3.98
CA ALA A 160 49.66 -6.02 3.04
C ALA A 160 50.86 -5.38 2.29
N PRO A 161 50.61 -4.57 1.26
CA PRO A 161 50.91 -3.13 1.38
C PRO A 161 49.71 -2.29 0.86
N ALA A 162 49.16 -1.34 1.64
CA ALA A 162 49.63 0.03 1.89
C ALA A 162 49.56 0.97 0.65
N HIS A 163 48.49 1.77 0.56
CA HIS A 163 48.56 3.20 0.21
C HIS A 163 47.33 3.94 0.74
N ALA A 164 47.55 5.19 1.13
CA ALA A 164 46.84 5.93 2.17
C ALA A 164 45.95 7.08 1.67
N GLY A 165 45.06 7.55 2.56
CA GLY A 165 44.30 8.81 2.47
C GLY A 165 42.82 8.55 2.81
N GLY A 166 42.21 8.97 3.91
CA GLY A 166 42.54 10.00 4.90
C GLY A 166 41.29 10.84 5.16
N LEU A 167 40.38 10.37 6.04
CA LEU A 167 39.40 11.23 6.73
C LEU A 167 39.03 10.58 8.08
N GLN A 168 39.42 11.26 9.16
CA GLN A 168 39.17 10.95 10.56
C GLN A 168 37.65 11.01 10.85
N GLN A 169 37.01 9.88 11.12
CA GLN A 169 35.69 9.85 11.75
C GLN A 169 35.86 9.70 13.28
N PRO A 170 35.18 10.51 14.12
CA PRO A 170 35.21 10.33 15.57
C PRO A 170 34.46 9.05 15.96
N PRO A 171 34.85 8.36 17.06
CA PRO A 171 34.32 7.05 17.40
C PRO A 171 32.85 7.18 17.83
N ARG A 172 31.92 6.67 17.02
CA ARG A 172 30.51 6.53 17.39
C ARG A 172 30.36 5.31 18.30
N ASN A 173 30.57 5.52 19.60
CA ASN A 173 30.06 4.61 20.62
C ASN A 173 28.53 4.75 20.71
N HIS A 174 27.78 4.16 19.79
CA HIS A 174 26.35 3.90 20.02
C HIS A 174 26.24 2.63 20.87
N GLY A 175 26.45 2.79 22.18
CA GLY A 175 26.11 1.78 23.15
C GLY A 175 24.61 1.49 23.09
N LEU A 176 24.26 0.23 23.34
CA LEU A 176 22.92 -0.34 23.48
C LEU A 176 21.91 0.54 24.27
N LEU A 177 22.40 1.45 25.12
CA LEU A 177 21.63 2.43 25.90
C LEU A 177 21.01 3.57 25.06
N GLY A 178 21.56 3.93 23.89
CA GLY A 178 21.03 5.02 23.05
C GLY A 178 19.70 4.67 22.39
N GLY A 179 19.53 3.41 21.97
CA GLY A 179 18.28 2.93 21.37
C GLY A 179 17.15 2.77 22.39
N ALA A 180 17.46 2.34 23.60
CA ALA A 180 16.47 2.19 24.67
C ALA A 180 15.88 3.54 25.11
N LEU A 181 16.73 4.58 25.21
CA LEU A 181 16.28 5.94 25.53
C LEU A 181 15.41 6.53 24.40
N ALA A 182 15.81 6.34 23.15
CA ALA A 182 15.01 6.78 22.00
C ALA A 182 13.63 6.12 21.98
N ASN A 183 13.55 4.82 22.23
CA ASN A 183 12.28 4.08 22.32
C ASN A 183 11.41 4.59 23.48
N LEU A 184 12.01 4.96 24.61
CA LEU A 184 11.29 5.51 25.75
C LEU A 184 10.66 6.88 25.44
N PHE A 185 11.38 7.77 24.75
CA PHE A 185 10.83 9.05 24.30
C PHE A 185 9.65 8.87 23.34
N VAL A 186 9.71 7.91 22.43
CA VAL A 186 8.62 7.62 21.50
C VAL A 186 7.38 7.09 22.23
N ILE A 187 7.56 6.16 23.17
CA ILE A 187 6.45 5.60 23.96
C ILE A 187 5.77 6.68 24.81
N VAL A 188 6.57 7.50 25.51
CA VAL A 188 6.05 8.61 26.32
C VAL A 188 5.34 9.64 25.45
N GLY A 189 5.89 9.97 24.27
CA GLY A 189 5.27 10.90 23.32
C GLY A 189 3.92 10.41 22.80
N PHE A 190 3.83 9.13 22.42
CA PHE A 190 2.56 8.52 21.99
C PHE A 190 1.51 8.49 23.11
N ALA A 191 1.92 8.18 24.35
CA ALA A 191 1.01 8.17 25.50
C ALA A 191 0.47 9.57 25.81
N ALA A 192 1.32 10.61 25.77
CA ALA A 192 0.91 11.99 25.96
C ALA A 192 -0.06 12.46 24.88
N PHE A 193 0.25 12.18 23.60
CA PHE A 193 -0.64 12.51 22.47
C PHE A 193 -2.01 11.83 22.62
N ALA A 194 -2.04 10.53 22.95
CA ALA A 194 -3.28 9.80 23.18
C ALA A 194 -4.11 10.39 24.34
N TYR A 195 -3.45 10.84 25.41
CA TYR A 195 -4.12 11.49 26.52
C TYR A 195 -4.71 12.85 26.14
N THR A 196 -3.97 13.67 25.39
CA THR A 196 -4.46 14.97 24.89
C THR A 196 -5.68 14.79 23.99
N VAL A 197 -5.65 13.85 23.06
CA VAL A 197 -6.80 13.54 22.19
C VAL A 197 -7.99 13.10 23.03
N LYS A 198 -7.80 12.19 24.00
CA LYS A 198 -8.86 11.74 24.90
C LYS A 198 -9.45 12.88 25.74
N TYR A 199 -8.61 13.79 26.22
CA TYR A 199 -9.04 14.95 26.99
C TYR A 199 -9.88 15.91 26.14
N VAL A 200 -9.42 16.23 24.93
CA VAL A 200 -10.15 17.10 23.99
C VAL A 200 -11.49 16.49 23.62
N LEU A 201 -11.53 15.19 23.27
CA LEU A 201 -12.79 14.51 22.94
C LEU A 201 -13.77 14.49 24.11
N ARG A 202 -13.29 14.37 25.35
CA ARG A 202 -14.15 14.47 26.55
C ARG A 202 -14.61 15.89 26.82
N SER A 203 -13.75 16.89 26.58
CA SER A 203 -14.09 18.31 26.76
C SER A 203 -15.20 18.75 25.80
N ILE A 204 -15.16 18.27 24.55
CA ILE A 204 -16.17 18.59 23.53
C ILE A 204 -17.51 17.90 23.83
N ALA A 205 -17.49 16.75 24.51
CA ALA A 205 -18.71 16.02 24.85
C ALA A 205 -19.44 16.54 26.10
N GLN A 206 -18.88 17.54 26.81
CA GLN A 206 -19.49 18.15 28.01
C GLN A 206 -20.01 19.58 27.78
N GLU A 207 -19.84 20.13 26.57
CA GLU A 207 -20.54 21.35 26.10
C GLU A 207 -21.78 20.98 25.28
#